data_AF-A0A8H3QYU8-F1
#
_entry.id   AF-A0A8H3QYU8-F1
#
_cell.length_a   1.000
_cell.length_b   1.000
_cell.length_c   1.000
_cell.angle_alpha   90.00
_cell.angle_beta   90.00
_cell.angle_gamma   90.00
#
_symmetry.space_group_name_H-M   'P 1'
#
loop_
_entity.id
_entity.type
_entity.pdbx_description
1 polymer ?
#
loop_
_entity_poly.entity_id
_entity_poly.type
_entity_poly.pdbx_seq_one_letter_code
_entity_poly.pdbx_strand_id
1 'polypeptide(L)'
;MKDNYLYQSSNIQLNHLPNQVIQHQQQGYSEQIQPSNFSHNHDQDFTWRIFHVFGHLYMWEEFVCLYILTLDHDLEPNATEVESEMESIKNFIRHFSIGLDTEITDTSHWINIVDRYWNSRTRFDKIECAAVREIIIDRLNTHYFSSYKLNEYLKKMTNFQIKTLRKIFLTRLCGYSHFAGYLNKFHNNLSNKTLYQQNDTESMETKSEYYEEILYEGTKSKHEAEAKWENQNHNYLEKTNEKLLEQVNNLQKDKLELLSKLKDSEVQLEESENKIGILETEINLLKERKKFNNVRLDEMTDIEWRDDNENNSTQLTKDIEKLNRTLNKITEVKRNVKEINKEAVAELFSSFGCNTNIEDKQMKLVLNAALQQLMIKFILASTKNYFECTNISQFQNISVDNLEAAILFKTEELIKLTTRFEDTHSAAIGDNSRTLPTILRRQNYAELGNRGFTLNHPFIKQLAKDLISEMNKYRILDSEEKNKKFEKEIVKIIIQIIRIFHFRFKTQEPVPLVRFYKGGDNIDPLFMEGIWEGHYEDYEVEICSFPAVVVRSEERAYIRAQVMPRKQHELEIYDISCGKI
;
A
#
# COMPACT_ATOMS: atom_id res chain seq x y z
N MET A 1 -24.74 -33.88 -57.52
CA MET A 1 -23.93 -32.81 -58.13
C MET A 1 -23.63 -31.81 -57.01
N LYS A 2 -22.42 -31.71 -56.43
CA LYS A 2 -21.08 -32.17 -56.87
C LYS A 2 -20.64 -31.62 -58.22
N ASP A 3 -19.42 -31.08 -58.38
CA ASP A 3 -18.39 -30.59 -57.44
C ASP A 3 -17.98 -29.16 -57.96
N ASN A 4 -16.92 -28.42 -57.62
CA ASN A 4 -15.61 -28.65 -56.97
C ASN A 4 -14.98 -27.32 -56.47
N TYR A 5 -13.78 -27.37 -55.88
CA TYR A 5 -12.92 -26.24 -55.45
C TYR A 5 -11.90 -25.79 -56.54
N LEU A 6 -11.27 -24.61 -56.37
CA LEU A 6 -9.82 -24.27 -56.48
C LEU A 6 -9.65 -22.72 -56.31
N TYR A 7 -8.84 -22.18 -55.39
CA TYR A 7 -7.38 -21.90 -55.39
C TYR A 7 -6.88 -20.68 -56.21
N GLN A 8 -6.28 -19.71 -55.50
CA GLN A 8 -5.10 -18.85 -55.82
C GLN A 8 -4.98 -17.83 -54.65
N SER A 9 -3.89 -17.59 -53.91
CA SER A 9 -2.41 -17.54 -54.10
C SER A 9 -1.87 -16.16 -54.52
N SER A 10 -0.86 -15.68 -53.79
CA SER A 10 -0.32 -14.30 -53.81
C SER A 10 0.77 -14.04 -54.85
N ASN A 11 0.95 -12.77 -55.25
CA ASN A 11 2.23 -12.00 -55.24
C ASN A 11 1.99 -10.57 -55.82
N ILE A 12 2.35 -9.50 -55.12
CA ILE A 12 3.64 -8.77 -55.16
C ILE A 12 3.97 -8.16 -56.55
N GLN A 13 4.04 -6.82 -56.58
CA GLN A 13 5.05 -6.09 -57.37
C GLN A 13 5.70 -5.02 -56.48
N LEU A 14 7.03 -5.04 -56.41
CA LEU A 14 7.83 -3.90 -55.94
C LEU A 14 7.96 -2.87 -57.07
N ASN A 15 8.23 -1.62 -56.71
CA ASN A 15 9.14 -0.77 -57.48
C ASN A 15 9.97 0.09 -56.51
N HIS A 16 11.23 0.34 -56.87
CA HIS A 16 12.22 0.97 -55.99
C HIS A 16 12.23 2.52 -56.08
N LEU A 17 12.81 3.14 -55.06
CA LEU A 17 13.19 4.56 -55.02
C LEU A 17 14.18 4.93 -56.15
N PRO A 18 14.37 6.24 -56.38
CA PRO A 18 15.70 6.78 -56.02
C PRO A 18 15.67 7.89 -54.96
N ASN A 19 16.79 8.01 -54.24
CA ASN A 19 17.00 8.87 -53.08
C ASN A 19 16.85 10.37 -53.35
N GLN A 20 16.51 11.15 -52.32
CA GLN A 20 17.28 12.37 -52.03
C GLN A 20 17.37 12.70 -50.53
N VAL A 21 18.47 13.37 -50.19
CA VAL A 21 19.00 13.63 -48.84
C VAL A 21 18.05 14.49 -47.98
N ILE A 22 17.85 14.11 -46.72
CA ILE A 22 17.25 14.99 -45.70
C ILE A 22 18.38 15.73 -44.98
N GLN A 23 18.40 17.06 -45.08
CA GLN A 23 19.16 17.93 -44.17
C GLN A 23 18.25 18.43 -43.04
N HIS A 24 18.83 18.64 -41.86
CA HIS A 24 18.10 19.26 -40.75
C HIS A 24 17.86 20.76 -41.01
N GLN A 25 16.62 21.21 -40.84
CA GLN A 25 16.34 22.57 -40.38
C GLN A 25 15.30 22.53 -39.26
N GLN A 26 15.54 23.34 -38.22
CA GLN A 26 14.59 23.60 -37.15
C GLN A 26 13.65 24.73 -37.59
N GLN A 27 12.34 24.53 -37.46
CA GLN A 27 11.38 25.62 -37.29
C GLN A 27 10.21 25.11 -36.45
N GLY A 28 9.87 25.84 -35.40
CA GLY A 28 8.84 25.44 -34.43
C GLY A 28 7.44 25.87 -34.84
N TYR A 29 6.43 25.13 -34.38
CA TYR A 29 5.04 25.56 -34.41
C TYR A 29 4.57 25.88 -32.98
N SER A 30 4.12 27.12 -32.78
CA SER A 30 3.32 27.50 -31.62
C SER A 30 1.86 27.43 -32.02
N GLU A 31 1.09 26.51 -31.45
CA GLU A 31 -0.38 26.56 -31.52
C GLU A 31 -0.93 27.14 -30.22
N GLN A 32 -1.71 28.21 -30.34
CA GLN A 32 -2.37 28.86 -29.21
C GLN A 32 -3.71 28.18 -28.91
N ILE A 33 -3.76 27.41 -27.83
CA ILE A 33 -5.04 26.90 -27.30
C ILE A 33 -5.59 27.91 -26.29
N GLN A 34 -6.69 28.58 -26.64
CA GLN A 34 -7.47 29.42 -25.71
C GLN A 34 -8.19 28.54 -24.67
N PRO A 35 -8.38 29.02 -23.42
CA PRO A 35 -8.72 28.17 -22.29
C PRO A 35 -10.19 27.76 -22.27
N SER A 36 -10.44 26.49 -21.93
CA SER A 36 -11.73 26.05 -21.38
C SER A 36 -11.59 25.90 -19.86
N ASN A 37 -12.63 26.27 -19.11
CA ASN A 37 -12.54 26.48 -17.65
C ASN A 37 -12.53 25.18 -16.82
N PHE A 38 -11.50 24.36 -17.00
CA PHE A 38 -11.09 23.38 -15.98
C PHE A 38 -10.12 24.02 -15.00
N SER A 39 -10.61 24.31 -13.79
CA SER A 39 -9.76 24.68 -12.66
C SER A 39 -8.97 23.43 -12.22
N HIS A 40 -7.79 23.24 -12.81
CA HIS A 40 -6.83 22.24 -12.39
C HIS A 40 -5.56 22.92 -11.89
N ASN A 41 -5.29 22.74 -10.60
CA ASN A 41 -4.19 23.38 -9.87
C ASN A 41 -2.84 22.68 -10.14
N HIS A 42 -2.58 22.31 -11.40
CA HIS A 42 -1.48 21.41 -11.78
C HIS A 42 -0.08 21.97 -11.51
N ASP A 43 0.06 23.29 -11.34
CA ASP A 43 1.33 23.93 -10.98
C ASP A 43 1.87 23.50 -9.59
N GLN A 44 1.06 22.82 -8.76
CA GLN A 44 1.47 22.30 -7.47
C GLN A 44 2.13 20.91 -7.50
N ASP A 45 2.06 20.14 -8.61
CA ASP A 45 2.71 18.82 -8.67
C ASP A 45 4.21 18.92 -9.00
N PHE A 46 4.97 19.27 -7.97
CA PHE A 46 6.43 19.34 -8.01
C PHE A 46 7.11 18.00 -8.34
N THR A 47 6.39 16.87 -8.24
CA THR A 47 6.93 15.53 -8.50
C THR A 47 7.49 15.41 -9.93
N TRP A 48 6.80 15.97 -10.93
CA TRP A 48 7.25 15.93 -12.33
C TRP A 48 8.54 16.72 -12.57
N ARG A 49 8.82 17.74 -11.76
CA ARG A 49 10.01 18.59 -11.90
C ARG A 49 11.32 17.83 -11.60
N ILE A 50 11.26 16.70 -10.89
CA ILE A 50 12.43 15.83 -10.68
C ILE A 50 12.80 15.04 -11.94
N PHE A 51 11.82 14.61 -12.74
CA PHE A 51 12.07 13.82 -13.96
C PHE A 51 12.71 14.65 -15.07
N HIS A 52 12.49 15.97 -15.09
CA HIS A 52 13.25 16.89 -15.94
C HIS A 52 14.74 16.96 -15.59
N VAL A 53 15.13 16.71 -14.32
CA VAL A 53 16.55 16.58 -13.94
C VAL A 53 17.13 15.30 -14.54
N PHE A 54 16.38 14.19 -14.50
CA PHE A 54 16.85 12.90 -15.00
C PHE A 54 17.05 12.84 -16.53
N GLY A 55 16.39 13.74 -17.28
CA GLY A 55 16.58 13.88 -18.73
C GLY A 55 17.93 14.47 -19.16
N HIS A 56 18.75 14.94 -18.20
CA HIS A 56 20.08 15.54 -18.43
C HIS A 56 21.21 14.72 -17.80
N LEU A 57 20.95 13.46 -17.44
CA LEU A 57 21.95 12.52 -16.94
C LEU A 57 22.53 11.73 -18.11
N TYR A 58 23.85 11.61 -18.16
CA TYR A 58 24.58 10.98 -19.25
C TYR A 58 25.47 9.81 -18.77
N MET A 59 25.86 9.81 -17.50
CA MET A 59 26.88 8.92 -16.93
C MET A 59 26.32 8.05 -15.80
N TRP A 60 26.86 6.83 -15.64
CA TRP A 60 26.32 5.85 -14.68
C TRP A 60 26.59 6.26 -13.22
N GLU A 61 27.69 6.96 -12.98
CA GLU A 61 28.12 7.52 -11.70
C GLU A 61 27.06 8.46 -11.12
N GLU A 62 26.35 9.19 -11.97
CA GLU A 62 25.31 10.14 -11.59
C GLU A 62 24.10 9.41 -10.99
N PHE A 63 23.77 8.20 -11.48
CA PHE A 63 22.73 7.36 -10.90
C PHE A 63 23.15 6.73 -9.57
N VAL A 64 24.45 6.49 -9.34
CA VAL A 64 24.98 6.10 -8.02
C VAL A 64 24.84 7.27 -7.03
N CYS A 65 25.23 8.47 -7.44
CA CYS A 65 25.08 9.70 -6.66
C CYS A 65 23.61 9.95 -6.26
N LEU A 66 22.68 9.80 -7.21
CA LEU A 66 21.23 9.99 -6.98
C LEU A 66 20.61 8.89 -6.11
N TYR A 67 21.08 7.65 -6.21
CA TYR A 67 20.68 6.57 -5.30
C TYR A 67 21.07 6.90 -3.86
N ILE A 68 22.33 7.29 -3.62
CA ILE A 68 22.81 7.63 -2.27
C ILE A 68 22.07 8.86 -1.73
N LEU A 69 21.89 9.90 -2.56
CA LEU A 69 21.17 11.11 -2.17
C LEU A 69 19.69 10.85 -1.86
N THR A 70 19.01 9.91 -2.54
CA THR A 70 17.63 9.54 -2.16
C THR A 70 17.57 8.71 -0.88
N LEU A 71 18.53 7.82 -0.64
CA LEU A 71 18.65 7.08 0.61
C LEU A 71 18.92 8.01 1.81
N ASP A 72 19.60 9.13 1.62
CA ASP A 72 19.75 10.20 2.61
C ASP A 72 18.43 10.88 3.04
N HIS A 73 17.36 10.72 2.26
CA HIS A 73 16.01 11.18 2.59
C HIS A 73 15.03 10.06 2.97
N ASP A 74 15.47 8.79 2.99
CA ASP A 74 14.68 7.70 3.61
C ASP A 74 14.82 7.79 5.13
N LEU A 75 13.72 8.11 5.81
CA LEU A 75 13.66 8.27 7.26
C LEU A 75 13.83 6.93 7.99
N GLU A 76 13.31 5.85 7.40
CA GLU A 76 13.36 4.49 7.96
C GLU A 76 13.65 3.47 6.84
N PRO A 77 14.92 3.40 6.40
CA PRO A 77 15.36 2.37 5.47
C PRO A 77 15.43 1.01 6.17
N ASN A 78 14.91 -0.03 5.52
CA ASN A 78 15.18 -1.41 5.95
C ASN A 78 16.66 -1.71 5.67
N ALA A 79 17.45 -1.90 6.74
CA ALA A 79 18.89 -2.08 6.64
C ALA A 79 19.28 -3.26 5.74
N THR A 80 18.58 -4.39 5.84
CA THR A 80 18.86 -5.60 5.03
C THR A 80 18.42 -5.44 3.57
N GLU A 81 17.33 -4.69 3.30
CA GLU A 81 16.95 -4.32 1.93
C GLU A 81 18.05 -3.45 1.30
N VAL A 82 18.48 -2.40 2.00
CA VAL A 82 19.45 -1.45 1.48
C VAL A 82 20.85 -2.06 1.37
N GLU A 83 21.28 -2.93 2.28
CA GLU A 83 22.54 -3.67 2.17
C GLU A 83 22.56 -4.54 0.90
N SER A 84 21.46 -5.23 0.59
CA SER A 84 21.31 -6.00 -0.65
C SER A 84 21.27 -5.09 -1.89
N GLU A 85 20.68 -3.90 -1.82
CA GLU A 85 20.71 -2.92 -2.90
C GLU A 85 22.13 -2.36 -3.11
N MET A 86 22.89 -2.09 -2.04
CA MET A 86 24.29 -1.61 -2.09
C MET A 86 25.25 -2.63 -2.73
N GLU A 87 25.15 -3.91 -2.35
CA GLU A 87 25.97 -4.95 -2.98
C GLU A 87 25.53 -5.20 -4.44
N SER A 88 24.24 -5.02 -4.76
CA SER A 88 23.78 -5.02 -6.16
C SER A 88 24.43 -3.88 -6.97
N ILE A 89 24.49 -2.67 -6.42
CA ILE A 89 25.17 -1.52 -7.04
C ILE A 89 26.65 -1.79 -7.25
N LYS A 90 27.37 -2.31 -6.25
CA LYS A 90 28.79 -2.67 -6.40
C LYS A 90 29.00 -3.72 -7.49
N ASN A 91 28.12 -4.71 -7.62
CA ASN A 91 28.18 -5.67 -8.71
C ASN A 91 27.86 -5.08 -10.09
N PHE A 92 26.91 -4.12 -10.19
CA PHE A 92 26.71 -3.38 -11.43
C PHE A 92 27.95 -2.56 -11.82
N ILE A 93 28.61 -1.91 -10.86
CA ILE A 93 29.84 -1.14 -11.09
C ILE A 93 30.99 -2.04 -11.57
N ARG A 94 31.16 -3.23 -10.97
CA ARG A 94 32.15 -4.24 -11.43
C ARG A 94 31.94 -4.63 -12.90
N HIS A 95 30.70 -4.72 -13.37
CA HIS A 95 30.39 -5.01 -14.78
C HIS A 95 30.70 -3.86 -15.75
N PHE A 96 30.68 -2.59 -15.31
CA PHE A 96 31.04 -1.46 -16.19
C PHE A 96 32.51 -1.55 -16.63
N SER A 97 33.41 -1.86 -15.70
CA SER A 97 34.85 -2.07 -15.95
C SER A 97 35.19 -3.29 -16.81
N ILE A 98 34.20 -4.10 -17.21
CA ILE A 98 34.39 -5.32 -18.00
C ILE A 98 33.98 -5.11 -19.47
N GLY A 99 33.23 -4.06 -19.81
CA GLY A 99 32.61 -3.90 -21.14
C GLY A 99 33.11 -2.75 -22.01
N LEU A 100 33.98 -1.88 -21.50
CA LEU A 100 34.25 -0.55 -22.07
C LEU A 100 35.75 -0.19 -21.95
N ASP A 101 36.54 -0.58 -22.96
CA ASP A 101 37.99 -0.29 -23.11
C ASP A 101 38.29 1.19 -23.44
N THR A 102 37.54 2.13 -22.86
CA THR A 102 37.55 3.56 -23.21
C THR A 102 37.51 4.45 -21.98
N GLU A 103 38.67 4.67 -21.34
CA GLU A 103 38.93 5.71 -20.32
C GLU A 103 37.88 5.86 -19.19
N ILE A 104 37.19 4.78 -18.80
CA ILE A 104 36.16 4.87 -17.75
C ILE A 104 36.81 5.09 -16.38
N THR A 105 36.40 6.20 -15.78
CA THR A 105 36.88 6.73 -14.50
C THR A 105 36.64 5.76 -13.35
N ASP A 106 37.72 5.10 -12.94
CA ASP A 106 37.94 4.47 -11.63
C ASP A 106 36.68 3.85 -10.98
N THR A 107 36.29 2.66 -11.46
CA THR A 107 35.23 1.87 -10.85
C THR A 107 35.55 1.46 -9.40
N SER A 108 36.83 1.43 -9.02
CA SER A 108 37.26 1.13 -7.64
C SER A 108 36.99 2.30 -6.70
N HIS A 109 37.18 3.55 -7.15
CA HIS A 109 36.80 4.77 -6.43
C HIS A 109 35.29 4.84 -6.19
N TRP A 110 34.46 4.46 -7.17
CA TRP A 110 33.00 4.46 -6.98
C TRP A 110 32.49 3.33 -6.08
N ILE A 111 33.09 2.14 -6.15
CA ILE A 111 32.86 1.08 -5.16
C ILE A 111 33.27 1.55 -3.75
N ASN A 112 34.42 2.21 -3.64
CA ASN A 112 34.91 2.78 -2.38
C ASN A 112 33.98 3.88 -1.83
N ILE A 113 33.42 4.75 -2.66
CA ILE A 113 32.40 5.74 -2.25
C ILE A 113 31.15 5.06 -1.68
N VAL A 114 30.65 4.01 -2.35
CA VAL A 114 29.48 3.24 -1.89
C VAL A 114 29.76 2.58 -0.54
N ASP A 115 30.92 1.93 -0.38
CA ASP A 115 31.32 1.31 0.88
C ASP A 115 31.58 2.34 1.99
N ARG A 116 32.19 3.49 1.69
CA ARG A 116 32.40 4.59 2.66
C ARG A 116 31.09 5.18 3.14
N TYR A 117 30.13 5.39 2.23
CA TYR A 117 28.79 5.85 2.60
C TYR A 117 28.07 4.83 3.51
N TRP A 118 28.02 3.55 3.11
CA TRP A 118 27.29 2.54 3.87
C TRP A 118 27.93 2.25 5.23
N ASN A 119 29.27 2.17 5.30
CA ASN A 119 29.98 2.00 6.58
C ASN A 119 29.84 3.22 7.50
N SER A 120 29.87 4.46 6.99
CA SER A 120 29.67 5.64 7.83
C SER A 120 28.22 5.76 8.32
N ARG A 121 27.22 5.47 7.48
CA ARG A 121 25.81 5.46 7.90
C ARG A 121 25.52 4.39 8.96
N THR A 122 26.01 3.17 8.79
CA THR A 122 25.81 2.07 9.75
C THR A 122 26.57 2.26 11.06
N ARG A 123 27.71 2.95 11.05
CA ARG A 123 28.50 3.30 12.25
C ARG A 123 28.12 4.66 12.86
N PHE A 124 27.14 5.35 12.30
CA PHE A 124 26.72 6.71 12.67
C PHE A 124 27.85 7.77 12.61
N ASP A 125 28.86 7.57 11.76
CA ASP A 125 29.94 8.52 11.54
C ASP A 125 29.45 9.71 10.70
N LYS A 126 29.06 10.78 11.39
CA LYS A 126 28.56 12.01 10.78
C LYS A 126 29.64 12.80 10.02
N ILE A 127 30.92 12.60 10.32
CA ILE A 127 32.01 13.32 9.66
C ILE A 127 32.26 12.69 8.30
N GLU A 128 32.38 11.36 8.25
CA GLU A 128 32.59 10.63 7.00
C GLU A 128 31.33 10.65 6.12
N CYS A 129 30.13 10.56 6.70
CA CYS A 129 28.88 10.80 5.96
C CYS A 129 28.84 12.19 5.31
N ALA A 130 29.32 13.25 5.99
CA ALA A 130 29.40 14.59 5.41
C ALA A 130 30.45 14.66 4.28
N ALA A 131 31.64 14.09 4.49
CA ALA A 131 32.71 14.05 3.49
C ALA A 131 32.27 13.34 2.19
N VAL A 132 31.53 12.24 2.29
CA VAL A 132 31.01 11.53 1.11
C VAL A 132 29.85 12.29 0.46
N ARG A 133 29.01 13.00 1.23
CA ARG A 133 27.96 13.89 0.68
C ARG A 133 28.54 15.03 -0.15
N GLU A 134 29.65 15.65 0.26
CA GLU A 134 30.29 16.70 -0.54
C GLU A 134 30.80 16.18 -1.89
N ILE A 135 31.37 14.97 -1.94
CA ILE A 135 31.79 14.31 -3.21
C ILE A 135 30.59 14.09 -4.14
N ILE A 136 29.46 13.64 -3.59
CA ILE A 136 28.21 13.42 -4.34
C ILE A 136 27.62 14.75 -4.84
N ILE A 137 27.67 15.80 -4.00
CA ILE A 137 27.18 17.14 -4.33
C ILE A 137 28.05 17.77 -5.44
N ASP A 138 29.36 17.67 -5.36
CA ASP A 138 30.29 18.18 -6.37
C ASP A 138 30.09 17.48 -7.73
N ARG A 139 30.02 16.14 -7.75
CA ARG A 139 29.78 15.35 -8.98
C ARG A 139 28.43 15.68 -9.63
N LEU A 140 27.39 15.95 -8.85
CA LEU A 140 26.08 16.36 -9.37
C LEU A 140 26.04 17.84 -9.79
N ASN A 141 26.88 18.71 -9.22
CA ASN A 141 26.99 20.12 -9.62
C ASN A 141 27.82 20.31 -10.91
N THR A 142 28.81 19.45 -11.18
CA THR A 142 29.87 19.73 -12.18
C THR A 142 29.38 19.83 -13.63
N HIS A 143 28.25 19.20 -13.97
CA HIS A 143 27.83 19.07 -15.39
C HIS A 143 26.57 19.85 -15.75
N TYR A 144 25.45 19.73 -15.01
CA TYR A 144 24.15 20.31 -15.45
C TYR A 144 23.27 20.92 -14.34
N PHE A 145 23.69 20.97 -13.08
CA PHE A 145 22.72 21.15 -11.98
C PHE A 145 23.18 22.01 -10.78
N SER A 146 22.21 22.37 -9.93
CA SER A 146 22.43 22.99 -8.61
C SER A 146 21.80 22.10 -7.54
N SER A 147 22.61 21.17 -7.01
CA SER A 147 22.29 20.15 -5.98
C SER A 147 21.23 20.56 -4.96
N TYR A 148 21.35 21.78 -4.42
CA TYR A 148 20.39 22.44 -3.52
C TYR A 148 18.92 22.25 -3.92
N LYS A 149 18.56 22.43 -5.21
CA LYS A 149 17.17 22.31 -5.69
C LYS A 149 16.63 20.89 -5.62
N LEU A 150 17.47 19.88 -5.83
CA LEU A 150 17.07 18.47 -5.74
C LEU A 150 16.85 18.06 -4.29
N ASN A 151 17.75 18.46 -3.39
CA ASN A 151 17.59 18.25 -1.95
C ASN A 151 16.27 18.89 -1.44
N GLU A 152 15.96 20.10 -1.91
CA GLU A 152 14.69 20.80 -1.65
C GLU A 152 13.43 20.14 -2.25
N TYR A 153 13.56 19.30 -3.28
CA TYR A 153 12.44 18.48 -3.79
C TYR A 153 12.31 17.18 -3.00
N LEU A 154 13.43 16.50 -2.69
CA LEU A 154 13.43 15.23 -1.94
C LEU A 154 12.90 15.42 -0.51
N LYS A 155 13.22 16.53 0.17
CA LYS A 155 12.61 16.91 1.47
C LYS A 155 11.08 16.99 1.47
N LYS A 156 10.45 17.17 0.30
CA LYS A 156 8.99 17.36 0.15
C LYS A 156 8.28 16.08 -0.30
N MET A 157 9.03 15.02 -0.60
CA MET A 157 8.49 13.75 -1.04
C MET A 157 8.13 12.83 0.13
N THR A 158 7.10 12.02 -0.07
CA THR A 158 6.72 10.95 0.86
C THR A 158 7.77 9.82 0.86
N ASN A 159 7.86 9.07 1.97
CA ASN A 159 8.70 7.86 2.06
C ASN A 159 8.41 6.86 0.92
N PHE A 160 7.17 6.80 0.42
CA PHE A 160 6.82 6.01 -0.77
C PHE A 160 7.54 6.53 -2.03
N GLN A 161 7.40 7.82 -2.35
CA GLN A 161 8.08 8.43 -3.50
C GLN A 161 9.61 8.31 -3.43
N ILE A 162 10.21 8.48 -2.24
CA ILE A 162 11.64 8.26 -2.01
C ILE A 162 12.04 6.81 -2.32
N LYS A 163 11.32 5.82 -1.78
CA LYS A 163 11.58 4.39 -2.03
C LYS A 163 11.32 4.00 -3.50
N THR A 164 10.37 4.63 -4.18
CA THR A 164 10.15 4.48 -5.63
C THR A 164 11.31 5.03 -6.45
N LEU A 165 11.80 6.25 -6.16
CA LEU A 165 12.94 6.84 -6.85
C LEU A 165 14.22 6.02 -6.68
N ARG A 166 14.50 5.56 -5.45
CA ARG A 166 15.64 4.68 -5.14
C ARG A 166 15.63 3.43 -6.03
N LYS A 167 14.46 2.80 -6.20
CA LYS A 167 14.28 1.62 -7.07
C LYS A 167 14.33 1.96 -8.57
N ILE A 168 13.93 3.15 -8.99
CA ILE A 168 14.13 3.63 -10.37
C ILE A 168 15.63 3.76 -10.70
N PHE A 169 16.44 4.36 -9.81
CA PHE A 169 17.89 4.49 -10.04
C PHE A 169 18.61 3.13 -10.04
N LEU A 170 18.27 2.24 -9.10
CA LEU A 170 18.78 0.87 -9.06
C LEU A 170 18.45 0.12 -10.37
N THR A 171 17.24 0.28 -10.90
CA THR A 171 16.82 -0.30 -12.19
C THR A 171 17.63 0.26 -13.36
N ARG A 172 17.96 1.56 -13.35
CA ARG A 172 18.82 2.17 -14.38
C ARG A 172 20.24 1.62 -14.34
N LEU A 173 20.86 1.55 -13.16
CA LEU A 173 22.20 0.97 -12.97
C LEU A 173 22.27 -0.50 -13.43
N CYS A 174 21.24 -1.30 -13.11
CA CYS A 174 21.09 -2.66 -13.63
C CYS A 174 21.07 -2.69 -15.18
N GLY A 175 20.29 -1.79 -15.80
CA GLY A 175 20.23 -1.65 -17.27
C GLY A 175 21.59 -1.33 -17.91
N TYR A 176 22.35 -0.39 -17.36
CA TYR A 176 23.72 -0.12 -17.79
C TYR A 176 24.64 -1.35 -17.63
N SER A 177 24.47 -2.14 -16.56
CA SER A 177 25.29 -3.32 -16.28
C SER A 177 25.04 -4.43 -17.28
N HIS A 178 23.77 -4.65 -17.64
CA HIS A 178 23.40 -5.57 -18.73
C HIS A 178 23.96 -5.11 -20.09
N PHE A 179 23.99 -3.80 -20.36
CA PHE A 179 24.56 -3.24 -21.60
C PHE A 179 26.08 -3.40 -21.67
N ALA A 180 26.82 -3.07 -20.60
CA ALA A 180 28.27 -3.32 -20.52
C ALA A 180 28.62 -4.82 -20.65
N GLY A 181 27.85 -5.69 -20.01
CA GLY A 181 27.98 -7.14 -20.15
C GLY A 181 27.67 -7.68 -21.56
N TYR A 182 26.88 -6.95 -22.36
CA TYR A 182 26.67 -7.24 -23.79
C TYR A 182 27.86 -6.77 -24.63
N LEU A 183 28.36 -5.55 -24.40
CA LEU A 183 29.54 -5.03 -25.09
C LEU A 183 30.77 -5.93 -24.88
N ASN A 184 31.05 -6.37 -23.65
CA ASN A 184 32.15 -7.30 -23.38
C ASN A 184 32.07 -8.58 -24.25
N LYS A 185 30.87 -9.17 -24.35
CA LYS A 185 30.64 -10.37 -25.17
C LYS A 185 30.83 -10.08 -26.66
N PHE A 186 30.54 -8.87 -27.12
CA PHE A 186 30.83 -8.45 -28.49
C PHE A 186 32.34 -8.32 -28.73
N HIS A 187 33.07 -7.61 -27.87
CA HIS A 187 34.52 -7.38 -28.01
C HIS A 187 35.36 -8.67 -27.98
N ASN A 188 35.09 -9.59 -27.06
CA ASN A 188 35.81 -10.88 -27.00
C ASN A 188 35.63 -11.72 -28.29
N ASN A 189 34.45 -11.66 -28.91
CA ASN A 189 34.18 -12.37 -30.16
C ASN A 189 34.92 -11.77 -31.38
N LEU A 190 35.39 -10.51 -31.32
CA LEU A 190 36.34 -9.98 -32.30
C LEU A 190 37.78 -10.41 -32.00
N SER A 191 38.22 -10.29 -30.73
CA SER A 191 39.61 -10.55 -30.34
C SER A 191 40.05 -12.01 -30.60
N ASN A 192 39.17 -12.97 -30.30
CA ASN A 192 39.43 -14.41 -30.54
C ASN A 192 39.63 -14.78 -32.03
N LYS A 193 39.40 -13.85 -32.97
CA LYS A 193 39.59 -14.08 -34.41
C LYS A 193 41.00 -13.73 -34.90
N THR A 194 41.83 -13.07 -34.09
CA THR A 194 43.13 -12.51 -34.54
C THR A 194 44.36 -13.36 -34.16
N LEU A 195 44.21 -14.38 -33.30
CA LEU A 195 45.32 -15.07 -32.62
C LEU A 195 45.85 -16.35 -33.32
N TYR A 196 45.56 -16.56 -34.61
CA TYR A 196 45.83 -17.82 -35.32
C TYR A 196 46.99 -17.77 -36.33
N GLN A 197 47.94 -16.85 -36.17
CA GLN A 197 49.14 -16.77 -37.02
C GLN A 197 50.40 -16.47 -36.19
N GLN A 198 51.51 -17.09 -36.60
CA GLN A 198 52.90 -16.98 -36.07
C GLN A 198 53.19 -17.74 -34.76
N ASN A 199 53.96 -18.83 -34.88
CA ASN A 199 54.79 -19.45 -33.83
C ASN A 199 55.73 -20.49 -34.49
N ASP A 200 57.06 -20.26 -34.43
CA ASP A 200 58.15 -21.13 -34.94
C ASP A 200 59.50 -20.39 -34.65
N THR A 201 60.66 -20.99 -34.29
CA THR A 201 61.03 -22.36 -33.87
C THR A 201 62.35 -22.32 -33.04
N GLU A 202 62.74 -23.47 -32.46
CA GLU A 202 64.07 -24.06 -32.11
C GLU A 202 65.44 -23.39 -32.53
N SER A 203 66.63 -23.75 -32.02
CA SER A 203 67.11 -24.54 -30.84
C SER A 203 68.65 -24.35 -30.59
N MET A 204 69.41 -25.40 -30.23
CA MET A 204 70.86 -25.43 -29.86
C MET A 204 71.78 -25.48 -31.13
N GLU A 205 73.11 -25.62 -31.16
CA GLU A 205 74.04 -26.49 -30.39
C GLU A 205 75.55 -26.15 -30.58
N THR A 206 76.44 -27.05 -30.14
CA THR A 206 77.86 -26.86 -29.77
C THR A 206 78.86 -27.28 -30.86
N LYS A 207 80.16 -26.96 -30.71
CA LYS A 207 81.29 -27.56 -31.46
C LYS A 207 82.50 -27.84 -30.56
N SER A 208 83.34 -28.83 -30.93
CA SER A 208 84.40 -29.36 -30.06
C SER A 208 85.85 -29.19 -30.56
N GLU A 209 86.72 -29.13 -29.57
CA GLU A 209 88.11 -29.67 -29.44
C GLU A 209 89.17 -29.53 -30.55
N TYR A 210 90.33 -29.03 -30.11
CA TYR A 210 91.64 -29.04 -30.77
C TYR A 210 92.76 -29.45 -29.75
N TYR A 211 92.40 -29.89 -28.54
CA TYR A 211 93.29 -29.86 -27.37
C TYR A 211 93.71 -31.24 -26.82
N GLU A 212 93.80 -32.27 -27.66
CA GLU A 212 94.20 -33.63 -27.27
C GLU A 212 95.63 -33.76 -26.71
N GLU A 213 96.52 -32.77 -26.91
CA GLU A 213 97.92 -32.84 -26.45
C GLU A 213 98.17 -32.22 -25.06
N ILE A 214 97.20 -31.45 -24.52
CA ILE A 214 97.16 -31.07 -23.08
C ILE A 214 96.67 -32.27 -22.22
N LEU A 215 96.16 -33.31 -22.87
CA LEU A 215 95.29 -34.33 -22.30
C LEU A 215 96.00 -35.45 -21.52
N TYR A 216 97.33 -35.47 -21.34
CA TYR A 216 98.02 -36.58 -20.64
C TYR A 216 98.54 -36.23 -19.24
N GLU A 217 99.33 -35.17 -19.09
CA GLU A 217 99.71 -34.67 -17.76
C GLU A 217 98.57 -33.89 -17.09
N GLY A 218 97.73 -33.25 -17.92
CA GLY A 218 96.43 -32.74 -17.53
C GLY A 218 95.57 -33.84 -16.91
N THR A 219 95.29 -34.95 -17.62
CA THR A 219 94.37 -35.99 -17.12
C THR A 219 94.83 -36.69 -15.85
N LYS A 220 96.12 -36.76 -15.50
CA LYS A 220 96.51 -37.34 -14.20
C LYS A 220 96.18 -36.41 -13.03
N SER A 221 96.59 -35.14 -13.09
CA SER A 221 96.23 -34.16 -12.04
C SER A 221 94.73 -33.89 -12.03
N LYS A 222 94.09 -33.92 -13.21
CA LYS A 222 92.64 -33.77 -13.38
C LYS A 222 91.90 -34.98 -12.84
N HIS A 223 92.32 -36.24 -13.07
CA HIS A 223 91.71 -37.42 -12.42
C HIS A 223 91.91 -37.43 -10.89
N GLU A 224 93.06 -37.00 -10.36
CA GLU A 224 93.25 -36.93 -8.91
C GLU A 224 92.45 -35.78 -8.25
N ALA A 225 92.19 -34.70 -9.00
CA ALA A 225 91.30 -33.61 -8.59
C ALA A 225 89.82 -33.99 -8.78
N GLU A 226 89.46 -34.65 -9.88
CA GLU A 226 88.12 -35.15 -10.20
C GLU A 226 87.74 -36.26 -9.23
N ALA A 227 88.56 -37.27 -8.97
CA ALA A 227 88.23 -38.29 -7.96
C ALA A 227 88.03 -37.69 -6.54
N LYS A 228 88.70 -36.57 -6.21
CA LYS A 228 88.44 -35.83 -4.97
C LYS A 228 87.17 -34.99 -5.04
N TRP A 229 86.94 -34.30 -6.16
CA TRP A 229 85.78 -33.43 -6.40
C TRP A 229 84.49 -34.23 -6.58
N GLU A 230 84.54 -35.37 -7.25
CA GLU A 230 83.51 -36.40 -7.36
C GLU A 230 83.21 -37.01 -6.00
N ASN A 231 84.21 -37.39 -5.20
CA ASN A 231 83.95 -37.91 -3.85
C ASN A 231 83.35 -36.83 -2.93
N GLN A 232 83.82 -35.58 -3.01
CA GLN A 232 83.23 -34.45 -2.30
C GLN A 232 81.81 -34.13 -2.79
N ASN A 233 81.55 -34.14 -4.10
CA ASN A 233 80.21 -34.00 -4.67
C ASN A 233 79.32 -35.17 -4.30
N HIS A 234 79.81 -36.41 -4.31
CA HIS A 234 79.03 -37.59 -3.96
C HIS A 234 78.61 -37.51 -2.50
N ASN A 235 79.53 -37.17 -1.59
CA ASN A 235 79.21 -36.98 -0.18
C ASN A 235 78.29 -35.76 0.09
N TYR A 236 78.38 -34.71 -0.73
CA TYR A 236 77.49 -33.55 -0.67
C TYR A 236 76.09 -33.87 -1.24
N LEU A 237 76.03 -34.60 -2.35
CA LEU A 237 74.81 -35.01 -3.03
C LEU A 237 74.08 -36.07 -2.22
N GLU A 238 74.79 -37.03 -1.61
CA GLU A 238 74.29 -38.00 -0.64
C GLU A 238 73.61 -37.28 0.54
N LYS A 239 74.30 -36.37 1.23
CA LYS A 239 73.73 -35.56 2.32
C LYS A 239 72.60 -34.62 1.87
N THR A 240 72.57 -34.22 0.61
CA THR A 240 71.48 -33.42 0.04
C THR A 240 70.27 -34.31 -0.26
N ASN A 241 70.49 -35.52 -0.77
CA ASN A 241 69.47 -36.52 -1.03
C ASN A 241 68.87 -37.08 0.27
N GLU A 242 69.66 -37.29 1.33
CA GLU A 242 69.17 -37.64 2.67
C GLU A 242 68.18 -36.59 3.19
N LYS A 243 68.57 -35.30 3.14
CA LYS A 243 67.70 -34.19 3.53
C LYS A 243 66.46 -34.06 2.65
N LEU A 244 66.60 -34.26 1.34
CA LEU A 244 65.49 -34.22 0.39
C LEU A 244 64.51 -35.38 0.65
N LEU A 245 65.02 -36.58 0.98
CA LEU A 245 64.22 -37.74 1.34
C LEU A 245 63.49 -37.53 2.67
N GLU A 246 64.14 -36.93 3.67
CA GLU A 246 63.51 -36.52 4.93
C GLU A 246 62.40 -35.49 4.70
N GLN A 247 62.64 -34.47 3.86
CA GLN A 247 61.62 -33.50 3.47
C GLN A 247 60.45 -34.16 2.72
N VAL A 248 60.71 -35.06 1.78
CA VAL A 248 59.66 -35.80 1.05
C VAL A 248 58.84 -36.69 2.00
N ASN A 249 59.48 -37.37 2.96
CA ASN A 249 58.78 -38.19 3.95
C ASN A 249 57.88 -37.35 4.87
N ASN A 250 58.36 -36.18 5.29
CA ASN A 250 57.55 -35.23 6.07
C ASN A 250 56.37 -34.69 5.25
N LEU A 251 56.60 -34.26 4.00
CA LEU A 251 55.52 -33.81 3.10
C LEU A 251 54.50 -34.92 2.79
N GLN A 252 54.91 -36.18 2.70
CA GLN A 252 53.99 -37.32 2.58
C GLN A 252 53.14 -37.53 3.83
N LYS A 253 53.73 -37.37 5.03
CA LYS A 253 53.01 -37.43 6.30
C LYS A 253 51.99 -36.29 6.42
N ASP A 254 52.41 -35.05 6.13
CA ASP A 254 51.54 -33.87 6.16
C ASP A 254 50.39 -34.01 5.16
N LYS A 255 50.66 -34.56 3.96
CA LYS A 255 49.62 -34.89 2.97
C LYS A 255 48.62 -35.92 3.49
N LEU A 256 49.06 -36.96 4.21
CA LEU A 256 48.17 -37.96 4.79
C LEU A 256 47.30 -37.36 5.91
N GLU A 257 47.88 -36.51 6.76
CA GLU A 257 47.13 -35.80 7.81
C GLU A 257 46.09 -34.83 7.21
N LEU A 258 46.46 -34.07 6.17
CA LEU A 258 45.52 -33.21 5.43
C LEU A 258 44.40 -34.00 4.74
N LEU A 259 44.71 -35.16 4.14
CA LEU A 259 43.69 -36.04 3.53
C LEU A 259 42.70 -36.58 4.57
N SER A 260 43.15 -36.92 5.78
CA SER A 260 42.24 -37.33 6.86
C SER A 260 41.32 -36.19 7.31
N LYS A 261 41.87 -35.00 7.57
CA LYS A 261 41.09 -33.81 7.96
C LYS A 261 40.11 -33.35 6.89
N LEU A 262 40.49 -33.47 5.61
CA LEU A 262 39.61 -33.15 4.49
C LEU A 262 38.42 -34.12 4.45
N LYS A 263 38.66 -35.43 4.60
CA LYS A 263 37.59 -36.44 4.66
C LYS A 263 36.66 -36.26 5.86
N ASP A 264 37.20 -35.94 7.03
CA ASP A 264 36.38 -35.63 8.22
C ASP A 264 35.53 -34.37 8.02
N SER A 265 36.02 -33.42 7.22
CA SER A 265 35.28 -32.20 6.83
C SER A 265 34.20 -32.49 5.78
N GLU A 266 34.44 -33.38 4.82
CA GLU A 266 33.44 -33.84 3.85
C GLU A 266 32.24 -34.50 4.54
N VAL A 267 32.47 -35.38 5.52
CA VAL A 267 31.39 -36.02 6.30
C VAL A 267 30.61 -35.01 7.14
N GLN A 268 31.28 -34.03 7.75
CA GLN A 268 30.61 -32.95 8.48
C GLN A 268 29.79 -32.03 7.55
N LEU A 269 30.25 -31.80 6.32
CA LEU A 269 29.52 -31.06 5.30
C LEU A 269 28.24 -31.82 4.90
N GLU A 270 28.35 -33.10 4.55
CA GLU A 270 27.20 -33.96 4.20
C GLU A 270 26.17 -34.02 5.35
N GLU A 271 26.63 -34.15 6.61
CA GLU A 271 25.76 -34.06 7.79
C GLU A 271 25.07 -32.69 7.90
N SER A 272 25.76 -31.60 7.57
CA SER A 272 25.21 -30.24 7.64
C SER A 272 24.19 -29.97 6.53
N GLU A 273 24.45 -30.45 5.31
CA GLU A 273 23.55 -30.33 4.15
C GLU A 273 22.26 -31.13 4.39
N ASN A 274 22.36 -32.34 4.95
CA ASN A 274 21.18 -33.11 5.36
C ASN A 274 20.36 -32.39 6.45
N LYS A 275 21.01 -31.76 7.44
CA LYS A 275 20.33 -30.95 8.47
C LYS A 275 19.68 -29.70 7.88
N ILE A 276 20.33 -29.04 6.92
CA ILE A 276 19.78 -27.90 6.17
C ILE A 276 18.55 -28.36 5.37
N GLY A 277 18.63 -29.45 4.61
CA GLY A 277 17.49 -29.97 3.84
C GLY A 277 16.28 -30.32 4.72
N ILE A 278 16.50 -30.94 5.88
CA ILE A 278 15.43 -31.19 6.87
C ILE A 278 14.82 -29.85 7.34
N LEU A 279 15.66 -28.90 7.77
CA LEU A 279 15.21 -27.57 8.21
C LEU A 279 14.49 -26.80 7.09
N GLU A 280 14.90 -26.93 5.83
CA GLU A 280 14.22 -26.34 4.68
C GLU A 280 12.85 -26.97 4.43
N THR A 281 12.71 -28.29 4.57
CA THR A 281 11.39 -28.94 4.50
C THR A 281 10.49 -28.52 5.66
N GLU A 282 11.01 -28.41 6.88
CA GLU A 282 10.24 -27.91 8.03
C GLU A 282 9.87 -26.43 7.87
N ILE A 283 10.81 -25.59 7.43
CA ILE A 283 10.56 -24.18 7.09
C ILE A 283 9.53 -24.06 5.96
N ASN A 284 9.53 -24.96 4.97
CA ASN A 284 8.53 -24.94 3.89
C ASN A 284 7.16 -25.45 4.37
N LEU A 285 7.08 -26.50 5.19
CA LEU A 285 5.84 -26.92 5.85
C LEU A 285 5.30 -25.83 6.78
N LEU A 286 6.17 -25.12 7.51
CA LEU A 286 5.82 -23.96 8.33
C LEU A 286 5.42 -22.76 7.47
N LYS A 287 6.04 -22.53 6.30
CA LYS A 287 5.62 -21.50 5.33
C LYS A 287 4.27 -21.86 4.69
N GLU A 288 3.95 -23.11 4.44
CA GLU A 288 2.66 -23.53 3.90
C GLU A 288 1.57 -23.50 4.97
N ARG A 289 1.86 -23.96 6.19
CA ARG A 289 0.96 -23.81 7.34
C ARG A 289 0.76 -22.34 7.71
N LYS A 290 1.80 -21.50 7.56
CA LYS A 290 1.71 -20.04 7.67
C LYS A 290 0.98 -19.43 6.48
N LYS A 291 1.08 -19.93 5.24
CA LYS A 291 0.25 -19.47 4.11
C LYS A 291 -1.22 -19.82 4.32
N PHE A 292 -1.53 -21.03 4.80
CA PHE A 292 -2.90 -21.45 5.11
C PHE A 292 -3.50 -20.64 6.26
N ASN A 293 -2.73 -20.46 7.34
CA ASN A 293 -3.14 -19.61 8.46
C ASN A 293 -3.21 -18.13 8.05
N ASN A 294 -2.25 -17.60 7.27
CA ASN A 294 -2.24 -16.21 6.84
C ASN A 294 -3.29 -15.91 5.77
N VAL A 295 -3.61 -16.80 4.83
CA VAL A 295 -4.75 -16.56 3.90
C VAL A 295 -6.05 -16.39 4.69
N ARG A 296 -6.19 -17.06 5.84
CA ARG A 296 -7.31 -16.89 6.78
C ARG A 296 -7.13 -15.79 7.83
N LEU A 297 -5.90 -15.27 8.02
CA LEU A 297 -5.57 -14.27 9.04
C LEU A 297 -5.36 -12.87 8.45
N ASP A 298 -4.89 -12.72 7.22
CA ASP A 298 -4.89 -11.43 6.48
C ASP A 298 -6.33 -10.97 6.24
N GLU A 299 -7.26 -11.90 5.96
CA GLU A 299 -8.72 -11.66 5.99
C GLU A 299 -9.26 -11.26 7.39
N MET A 300 -8.44 -11.34 8.45
CA MET A 300 -8.81 -11.04 9.85
C MET A 300 -7.90 -10.01 10.55
N THR A 301 -6.80 -9.54 9.94
CA THR A 301 -5.98 -8.44 10.46
C THR A 301 -6.35 -7.10 9.83
N ASP A 302 -6.87 -7.11 8.60
CA ASP A 302 -7.40 -5.94 7.86
C ASP A 302 -8.76 -5.42 8.42
N ILE A 303 -9.03 -5.62 9.72
CA ILE A 303 -10.20 -5.09 10.46
C ILE A 303 -9.89 -3.74 11.13
N GLU A 304 -8.88 -3.03 10.64
CA GLU A 304 -9.05 -1.60 10.42
C GLU A 304 -9.49 -1.43 8.97
N TRP A 305 -10.75 -1.03 8.81
CA TRP A 305 -11.38 -0.92 7.49
C TRP A 305 -10.60 0.09 6.64
N ARG A 306 -9.92 -0.38 5.59
CA ARG A 306 -9.19 0.46 4.62
C ARG A 306 -9.99 1.69 4.21
N ASP A 307 -9.32 2.78 3.83
CA ASP A 307 -9.98 4.07 3.65
C ASP A 307 -11.22 4.06 2.72
N ASP A 308 -11.16 3.27 1.64
CA ASP A 308 -12.23 3.10 0.65
C ASP A 308 -13.35 2.11 1.06
N ASN A 309 -13.21 1.40 2.18
CA ASN A 309 -14.19 0.41 2.64
C ASN A 309 -15.42 1.11 3.24
N GLU A 310 -16.63 0.68 2.88
CA GLU A 310 -17.87 1.25 3.44
C GLU A 310 -17.91 1.25 4.98
N ASN A 311 -17.28 0.30 5.65
CA ASN A 311 -17.29 0.21 7.11
C ASN A 311 -16.31 1.16 7.82
N ASN A 312 -15.44 1.87 7.09
CA ASN A 312 -14.61 2.95 7.64
C ASN A 312 -15.50 4.07 8.23
N SER A 313 -15.16 4.59 9.41
CA SER A 313 -15.87 5.70 10.06
C SER A 313 -15.94 6.95 9.18
N THR A 314 -14.88 7.25 8.42
CA THR A 314 -14.87 8.38 7.47
C THR A 314 -15.88 8.19 6.34
N GLN A 315 -16.04 6.95 5.85
CA GLN A 315 -17.02 6.64 4.81
C GLN A 315 -18.45 6.52 5.37
N LEU A 316 -18.59 6.07 6.63
CA LEU A 316 -19.86 6.10 7.37
C LEU A 316 -20.41 7.52 7.51
N THR A 317 -19.57 8.50 7.87
CA THR A 317 -19.98 9.92 7.94
C THR A 317 -20.44 10.45 6.58
N LYS A 318 -19.67 10.21 5.51
CA LYS A 318 -20.02 10.62 4.13
C LYS A 318 -21.35 9.99 3.67
N ASP A 319 -21.58 8.72 3.96
CA ASP A 319 -22.82 8.03 3.59
C ASP A 319 -24.03 8.50 4.41
N ILE A 320 -23.83 8.89 5.67
CA ILE A 320 -24.88 9.49 6.52
C ILE A 320 -25.28 10.87 6.01
N GLU A 321 -24.31 11.73 5.65
CA GLU A 321 -24.61 13.02 4.99
C GLU A 321 -25.40 12.82 3.68
N LYS A 322 -24.98 11.84 2.87
CA LYS A 322 -25.61 11.50 1.58
C LYS A 322 -27.02 10.98 1.75
N LEU A 323 -27.26 10.14 2.77
CA LEU A 323 -28.59 9.67 3.15
C LEU A 323 -29.46 10.84 3.62
N ASN A 324 -28.94 11.72 4.48
CA ASN A 324 -29.66 12.90 4.97
C ASN A 324 -30.07 13.85 3.81
N ARG A 325 -29.14 14.17 2.89
CA ARG A 325 -29.44 14.93 1.66
C ARG A 325 -30.51 14.25 0.79
N THR A 326 -30.50 12.92 0.73
CA THR A 326 -31.50 12.12 0.00
C THR A 326 -32.88 12.15 0.67
N LEU A 327 -32.92 12.06 2.00
CA LEU A 327 -34.13 12.10 2.81
C LEU A 327 -34.84 13.46 2.70
N ASN A 328 -34.15 14.56 3.00
CA ASN A 328 -34.69 15.93 2.88
C ASN A 328 -35.29 16.19 1.48
N LYS A 329 -34.66 15.65 0.42
CA LYS A 329 -35.16 15.71 -0.95
C LYS A 329 -36.42 14.87 -1.19
N ILE A 330 -36.59 13.73 -0.53
CA ILE A 330 -37.78 12.87 -0.70
C ILE A 330 -38.97 13.36 0.16
N THR A 331 -38.70 14.01 1.28
CA THR A 331 -39.71 14.57 2.20
C THR A 331 -40.19 15.96 1.78
N GLU A 332 -39.53 16.62 0.81
CA GLU A 332 -39.86 17.97 0.34
C GLU A 332 -41.36 18.16 0.01
N VAL A 333 -42.03 19.10 0.69
CA VAL A 333 -43.46 19.40 0.51
C VAL A 333 -43.75 20.68 -0.31
N LYS A 334 -42.75 21.23 -1.01
CA LYS A 334 -42.89 22.49 -1.76
C LYS A 334 -43.23 22.31 -3.24
N ARG A 335 -42.61 21.36 -3.95
CA ARG A 335 -42.69 21.25 -5.43
C ARG A 335 -43.41 20.01 -5.99
N ASN A 336 -43.81 19.07 -5.13
CA ASN A 336 -44.30 17.75 -5.54
C ASN A 336 -45.58 17.27 -4.83
N VAL A 337 -46.26 18.17 -4.12
CA VAL A 337 -47.38 17.86 -3.23
C VAL A 337 -48.62 18.62 -3.69
N LYS A 338 -49.65 17.85 -4.03
CA LYS A 338 -50.97 18.31 -4.47
C LYS A 338 -51.77 18.88 -3.31
N GLU A 339 -51.67 18.20 -2.17
CA GLU A 339 -52.56 18.38 -1.02
C GLU A 339 -51.83 18.01 0.27
N ILE A 340 -52.09 18.74 1.35
CA ILE A 340 -51.53 18.51 2.69
C ILE A 340 -52.73 18.35 3.64
N ASN A 341 -52.78 17.24 4.35
CA ASN A 341 -53.82 16.99 5.35
C ASN A 341 -53.52 17.82 6.61
N LYS A 342 -54.20 18.95 6.76
CA LYS A 342 -54.00 19.89 7.86
C LYS A 342 -54.17 19.25 9.24
N GLU A 343 -55.15 18.37 9.40
CA GLU A 343 -55.52 17.77 10.69
C GLU A 343 -54.45 16.78 11.15
N ALA A 344 -54.08 15.81 10.29
CA ALA A 344 -53.00 14.87 10.59
C ALA A 344 -51.63 15.55 10.78
N VAL A 345 -51.39 16.70 10.13
CA VAL A 345 -50.17 17.49 10.35
C VAL A 345 -50.16 18.15 11.73
N ALA A 346 -51.30 18.63 12.24
CA ALA A 346 -51.41 19.17 13.60
C ALA A 346 -51.18 18.09 14.68
N GLU A 347 -51.70 16.88 14.46
CA GLU A 347 -51.44 15.73 15.32
C GLU A 347 -49.95 15.34 15.31
N LEU A 348 -49.32 15.29 14.12
CA LEU A 348 -47.89 14.98 13.98
C LEU A 348 -47.02 16.03 14.69
N PHE A 349 -47.32 17.32 14.53
CA PHE A 349 -46.63 18.42 15.21
C PHE A 349 -46.76 18.32 16.73
N SER A 350 -47.98 18.06 17.22
CA SER A 350 -48.25 17.83 18.65
C SER A 350 -47.46 16.63 19.19
N SER A 351 -47.33 15.56 18.41
CA SER A 351 -46.58 14.35 18.81
C SER A 351 -45.06 14.55 18.95
N PHE A 352 -44.51 15.61 18.35
CA PHE A 352 -43.08 15.95 18.43
C PHE A 352 -42.79 17.16 19.33
N GLY A 353 -43.81 17.92 19.78
CA GLY A 353 -43.66 19.11 20.62
C GLY A 353 -43.46 20.41 19.85
N CYS A 354 -43.84 20.45 18.56
CA CYS A 354 -43.74 21.63 17.71
C CYS A 354 -44.75 22.72 18.14
N ASN A 355 -44.34 24.00 18.13
CA ASN A 355 -45.20 25.15 18.38
C ASN A 355 -45.77 25.75 17.07
N THR A 356 -45.24 25.37 15.90
CA THR A 356 -45.66 25.89 14.59
C THR A 356 -47.11 25.56 14.27
N ASN A 357 -47.93 26.60 14.07
CA ASN A 357 -49.31 26.44 13.63
C ASN A 357 -49.38 26.00 12.14
N ILE A 358 -50.43 25.29 11.76
CA ILE A 358 -50.76 24.89 10.39
C ILE A 358 -50.79 26.09 9.43
N GLU A 359 -51.18 27.27 9.93
CA GLU A 359 -51.28 28.52 9.17
C GLU A 359 -49.97 29.30 9.03
N ASP A 360 -48.91 28.88 9.72
CA ASP A 360 -47.61 29.53 9.68
C ASP A 360 -46.92 29.37 8.31
N LYS A 361 -46.25 30.43 7.86
CA LYS A 361 -45.37 30.43 6.67
C LYS A 361 -44.28 29.35 6.78
N GLN A 362 -43.83 29.00 7.98
CA GLN A 362 -42.83 27.95 8.21
C GLN A 362 -43.40 26.52 8.30
N MET A 363 -44.73 26.33 8.30
CA MET A 363 -45.37 25.01 8.40
C MET A 363 -44.80 24.00 7.39
N LYS A 364 -44.58 24.43 6.14
CA LYS A 364 -44.00 23.56 5.08
C LYS A 364 -42.53 23.19 5.29
N LEU A 365 -41.80 23.89 6.14
CA LEU A 365 -40.43 23.54 6.54
C LEU A 365 -40.47 22.56 7.72
N VAL A 366 -41.25 22.87 8.75
CA VAL A 366 -41.43 22.00 9.93
C VAL A 366 -42.05 20.65 9.54
N LEU A 367 -42.98 20.63 8.58
CA LEU A 367 -43.54 19.39 8.02
C LEU A 367 -42.50 18.56 7.26
N ASN A 368 -41.59 19.19 6.51
CA ASN A 368 -40.50 18.47 5.84
C ASN A 368 -39.59 17.79 6.88
N ALA A 369 -39.22 18.51 7.94
CA ALA A 369 -38.44 17.99 9.06
C ALA A 369 -39.17 16.88 9.84
N ALA A 370 -40.44 17.06 10.16
CA ALA A 370 -41.27 16.09 10.87
C ALA A 370 -41.44 14.79 10.07
N LEU A 371 -41.68 14.88 8.75
CA LEU A 371 -41.75 13.71 7.87
C LEU A 371 -40.40 12.99 7.73
N GLN A 372 -39.29 13.72 7.75
CA GLN A 372 -37.95 13.12 7.78
C GLN A 372 -37.70 12.36 9.08
N GLN A 373 -38.07 12.95 10.22
CA GLN A 373 -37.96 12.31 11.53
C GLN A 373 -38.85 11.06 11.63
N LEU A 374 -40.09 11.17 11.17
CA LEU A 374 -41.07 10.08 11.12
C LEU A 374 -40.56 8.91 10.27
N MET A 375 -40.05 9.18 9.07
CA MET A 375 -39.54 8.15 8.15
C MET A 375 -38.41 7.33 8.78
N ILE A 376 -37.44 7.99 9.42
CA ILE A 376 -36.33 7.29 10.10
C ILE A 376 -36.87 6.46 11.26
N LYS A 377 -37.70 7.06 12.14
CA LYS A 377 -38.29 6.36 13.30
C LYS A 377 -39.11 5.13 12.89
N PHE A 378 -39.95 5.25 11.86
CA PHE A 378 -40.81 4.18 11.34
C PHE A 378 -40.00 3.00 10.80
N ILE A 379 -38.95 3.27 10.01
CA ILE A 379 -38.06 2.23 9.48
C ILE A 379 -37.32 1.54 10.64
N LEU A 380 -36.69 2.28 11.55
CA LEU A 380 -35.93 1.69 12.65
C LEU A 380 -36.80 0.84 13.58
N ALA A 381 -38.03 1.28 13.88
CA ALA A 381 -39.00 0.49 14.66
C ALA A 381 -39.42 -0.78 13.91
N SER A 382 -39.70 -0.69 12.61
CA SER A 382 -40.10 -1.84 11.79
C SER A 382 -38.98 -2.88 11.64
N THR A 383 -37.74 -2.42 11.46
CA THR A 383 -36.54 -3.27 11.42
C THR A 383 -36.27 -3.93 12.76
N LYS A 384 -36.44 -3.19 13.88
CA LYS A 384 -36.36 -3.77 15.22
C LYS A 384 -37.39 -4.90 15.40
N ASN A 385 -38.66 -4.63 15.07
CA ASN A 385 -39.74 -5.61 15.18
C ASN A 385 -39.48 -6.84 14.27
N TYR A 386 -38.93 -6.65 13.07
CA TYR A 386 -38.55 -7.77 12.19
C TYR A 386 -37.52 -8.71 12.84
N PHE A 387 -36.43 -8.16 13.39
CA PHE A 387 -35.39 -8.97 14.02
C PHE A 387 -35.79 -9.55 15.39
N GLU A 388 -36.69 -8.90 16.13
CA GLU A 388 -37.14 -9.39 17.45
C GLU A 388 -38.33 -10.37 17.38
N CYS A 389 -39.26 -10.22 16.43
CA CYS A 389 -40.46 -11.06 16.34
C CYS A 389 -40.29 -12.29 15.42
N THR A 390 -39.16 -12.45 14.73
CA THR A 390 -38.93 -13.63 13.88
C THR A 390 -38.64 -14.87 14.74
N ASN A 391 -39.53 -15.88 14.67
CA ASN A 391 -39.42 -17.07 15.50
C ASN A 391 -38.32 -18.03 14.98
N ILE A 392 -37.10 -17.86 15.48
CA ILE A 392 -35.87 -18.56 15.07
C ILE A 392 -35.64 -19.87 15.85
N SER A 393 -36.62 -20.31 16.65
CA SER A 393 -36.47 -21.42 17.62
C SER A 393 -36.04 -22.77 17.02
N GLN A 394 -36.22 -23.01 15.72
CA GLN A 394 -35.78 -24.23 15.03
C GLN A 394 -35.16 -23.91 13.66
N PHE A 395 -33.85 -24.12 13.52
CA PHE A 395 -33.08 -23.84 12.29
C PHE A 395 -33.62 -24.57 11.03
N GLN A 396 -34.24 -25.73 11.21
CA GLN A 396 -34.80 -26.55 10.12
C GLN A 396 -36.08 -25.99 9.49
N ASN A 397 -36.73 -24.99 10.13
CA ASN A 397 -38.02 -24.43 9.69
C ASN A 397 -37.93 -22.93 9.32
N ILE A 398 -36.72 -22.42 9.10
CA ILE A 398 -36.49 -20.99 8.79
C ILE A 398 -36.68 -20.74 7.28
N SER A 399 -37.56 -19.81 6.91
CA SER A 399 -37.70 -19.38 5.51
C SER A 399 -36.42 -18.75 4.99
N VAL A 400 -36.16 -18.90 3.68
CA VAL A 400 -35.04 -18.23 3.00
C VAL A 400 -35.12 -16.70 3.18
N ASP A 401 -36.33 -16.14 3.27
CA ASP A 401 -36.60 -14.70 3.51
C ASP A 401 -36.38 -14.23 4.97
N ASN A 402 -35.82 -15.10 5.83
CA ASN A 402 -35.52 -14.83 7.24
C ASN A 402 -34.09 -15.26 7.65
N LEU A 403 -33.22 -15.55 6.68
CA LEU A 403 -31.86 -16.04 6.96
C LEU A 403 -30.98 -14.97 7.62
N GLU A 404 -31.14 -13.70 7.27
CA GLU A 404 -30.46 -12.58 7.91
C GLU A 404 -30.83 -12.46 9.40
N ALA A 405 -32.09 -12.69 9.75
CA ALA A 405 -32.53 -12.69 11.14
C ALA A 405 -31.99 -13.91 11.90
N ALA A 406 -31.97 -15.08 11.27
CA ALA A 406 -31.41 -16.31 11.83
C ALA A 406 -29.89 -16.20 12.11
N ILE A 407 -29.14 -15.68 11.14
CA ILE A 407 -27.69 -15.43 11.27
C ILE A 407 -27.44 -14.42 12.39
N LEU A 408 -28.22 -13.33 12.44
CA LEU A 408 -28.08 -12.29 13.47
C LEU A 408 -28.35 -12.84 14.88
N PHE A 409 -29.43 -13.61 15.05
CA PHE A 409 -29.76 -14.25 16.33
C PHE A 409 -28.66 -15.20 16.79
N LYS A 410 -28.15 -16.07 15.89
CA LYS A 410 -27.05 -17.00 16.21
C LYS A 410 -25.73 -16.28 16.47
N THR A 411 -25.49 -15.15 15.82
CA THR A 411 -24.35 -14.25 16.11
C THR A 411 -24.44 -13.70 17.53
N GLU A 412 -25.60 -13.16 17.92
CA GLU A 412 -25.81 -12.58 19.27
C GLU A 412 -25.85 -13.66 20.38
N GLU A 413 -26.24 -14.90 20.10
CA GLU A 413 -26.01 -16.04 21.02
C GLU A 413 -24.52 -16.38 21.16
N LEU A 414 -23.77 -16.48 20.06
CA LEU A 414 -22.35 -16.82 20.08
C LEU A 414 -21.51 -15.72 20.74
N ILE A 415 -21.86 -14.44 20.54
CA ILE A 415 -21.27 -13.28 21.23
C ILE A 415 -21.40 -13.43 22.75
N LYS A 416 -22.60 -13.79 23.26
CA LYS A 416 -22.83 -13.97 24.71
C LYS A 416 -22.01 -15.13 25.28
N LEU A 417 -21.88 -16.23 24.52
CA LEU A 417 -21.06 -17.37 24.91
C LEU A 417 -19.56 -17.04 24.93
N THR A 418 -19.08 -16.32 23.91
CA THR A 418 -17.66 -15.95 23.80
C THR A 418 -17.25 -14.86 24.78
N THR A 419 -18.12 -13.88 25.06
CA THR A 419 -17.91 -12.88 26.12
C THR A 419 -17.79 -13.58 27.48
N ARG A 420 -18.75 -14.45 27.82
CA ARG A 420 -18.69 -15.22 29.09
C ARG A 420 -17.47 -16.15 29.17
N PHE A 421 -17.01 -16.70 28.04
CA PHE A 421 -15.78 -17.48 27.99
C PHE A 421 -14.56 -16.61 28.30
N GLU A 422 -14.43 -15.44 27.67
CA GLU A 422 -13.36 -14.48 27.96
C GLU A 422 -13.41 -14.01 29.43
N ASP A 423 -14.56 -13.51 29.91
CA ASP A 423 -14.78 -13.05 31.29
C ASP A 423 -14.34 -14.07 32.36
N THR A 424 -14.46 -15.37 32.06
CA THR A 424 -14.07 -16.46 32.97
C THR A 424 -12.60 -16.90 32.87
N HIS A 425 -11.86 -16.41 31.86
CA HIS A 425 -10.45 -16.72 31.61
C HIS A 425 -9.53 -15.47 31.66
N SER A 426 -10.09 -14.25 31.73
CA SER A 426 -9.37 -12.95 31.75
C SER A 426 -8.41 -12.70 32.93
N ALA A 427 -8.13 -13.70 33.78
CA ALA A 427 -7.13 -13.61 34.84
C ALA A 427 -5.67 -13.67 34.34
N ALA A 428 -5.43 -13.81 33.03
CA ALA A 428 -4.12 -14.22 32.49
C ALA A 428 -3.62 -13.47 31.23
N ILE A 429 -4.38 -12.56 30.62
CA ILE A 429 -4.03 -11.93 29.33
C ILE A 429 -4.23 -10.40 29.40
N GLY A 430 -3.28 -9.64 28.83
CA GLY A 430 -3.26 -8.17 28.86
C GLY A 430 -4.22 -7.47 27.89
N ASP A 431 -4.51 -6.21 28.22
CA ASP A 431 -5.70 -5.42 27.85
C ASP A 431 -5.77 -4.88 26.40
N ASN A 432 -5.09 -5.52 25.43
CA ASN A 432 -4.76 -4.89 24.14
C ASN A 432 -5.12 -5.70 22.88
N SER A 433 -5.89 -6.80 23.00
CA SER A 433 -6.33 -7.61 21.83
C SER A 433 -7.82 -7.43 21.52
N ARG A 434 -8.17 -7.38 20.22
CA ARG A 434 -9.57 -7.38 19.76
C ARG A 434 -10.24 -8.70 20.17
N THR A 435 -11.23 -8.63 21.05
CA THR A 435 -11.93 -9.80 21.60
C THR A 435 -12.75 -10.55 20.53
N LEU A 436 -12.96 -11.85 20.74
CA LEU A 436 -13.70 -12.72 19.82
C LEU A 436 -15.17 -12.25 19.62
N PRO A 437 -15.92 -11.80 20.65
CA PRO A 437 -17.18 -11.08 20.51
C PRO A 437 -17.12 -9.92 19.52
N THR A 438 -16.09 -9.06 19.59
CA THR A 438 -15.97 -7.89 18.71
C THR A 438 -15.65 -8.29 17.26
N ILE A 439 -14.84 -9.34 17.04
CA ILE A 439 -14.59 -9.89 15.69
C ILE A 439 -15.89 -10.46 15.10
N LEU A 440 -16.59 -11.33 15.84
CA LEU A 440 -17.85 -11.96 15.43
C LEU A 440 -18.92 -10.91 15.12
N ARG A 441 -19.06 -9.90 15.99
CA ARG A 441 -19.96 -8.76 15.79
C ARG A 441 -19.62 -8.04 14.49
N ARG A 442 -18.38 -7.56 14.33
CA ARG A 442 -17.96 -6.77 13.17
C ARG A 442 -18.16 -7.49 11.84
N GLN A 443 -17.77 -8.77 11.75
CA GLN A 443 -17.85 -9.54 10.50
C GLN A 443 -19.30 -9.85 10.09
N ASN A 444 -20.12 -10.40 10.99
CA ASN A 444 -21.50 -10.76 10.66
C ASN A 444 -22.37 -9.53 10.35
N TYR A 445 -22.24 -8.45 11.14
CA TYR A 445 -22.97 -7.22 10.85
C TYR A 445 -22.50 -6.54 9.53
N ALA A 446 -21.23 -6.68 9.13
CA ALA A 446 -20.74 -6.16 7.85
C ALA A 446 -21.32 -6.92 6.65
N GLU A 447 -21.26 -8.26 6.67
CA GLU A 447 -21.79 -9.07 5.56
C GLU A 447 -23.31 -8.97 5.43
N LEU A 448 -24.05 -8.95 6.55
CA LEU A 448 -25.50 -8.70 6.52
C LEU A 448 -25.84 -7.27 6.07
N GLY A 449 -25.04 -6.27 6.43
CA GLY A 449 -25.17 -4.91 5.90
C GLY A 449 -24.97 -4.80 4.39
N ASN A 450 -24.07 -5.62 3.83
CA ASN A 450 -23.76 -5.64 2.41
C ASN A 450 -24.73 -6.51 1.57
N ARG A 451 -25.22 -7.64 2.12
CA ARG A 451 -25.95 -8.66 1.37
C ARG A 451 -27.35 -9.00 1.87
N GLY A 452 -27.67 -8.68 3.13
CA GLY A 452 -28.89 -9.15 3.80
C GLY A 452 -30.19 -8.66 3.16
N PHE A 453 -30.22 -7.44 2.62
CA PHE A 453 -31.42 -6.86 2.02
C PHE A 453 -31.23 -6.45 0.55
N THR A 454 -31.96 -7.13 -0.33
CA THR A 454 -32.05 -6.76 -1.76
C THR A 454 -33.27 -5.87 -2.03
N LEU A 455 -33.28 -5.15 -3.16
CA LEU A 455 -34.43 -4.38 -3.67
C LEU A 455 -35.72 -5.23 -3.80
N ASN A 456 -35.60 -6.56 -3.84
CA ASN A 456 -36.71 -7.47 -4.03
C ASN A 456 -37.19 -8.15 -2.73
N HIS A 457 -36.53 -7.93 -1.60
CA HIS A 457 -36.79 -8.69 -0.37
C HIS A 457 -38.21 -8.49 0.18
N PRO A 458 -38.92 -9.54 0.66
CA PRO A 458 -40.32 -9.42 1.09
C PRO A 458 -40.54 -8.39 2.19
N PHE A 459 -39.70 -8.40 3.24
CA PHE A 459 -39.76 -7.40 4.33
C PHE A 459 -39.59 -5.97 3.80
N ILE A 460 -38.61 -5.73 2.92
CA ILE A 460 -38.35 -4.40 2.34
C ILE A 460 -39.53 -3.93 1.47
N LYS A 461 -40.12 -4.83 0.68
CA LYS A 461 -41.31 -4.53 -0.13
C LYS A 461 -42.53 -4.20 0.71
N GLN A 462 -42.71 -4.89 1.84
CA GLN A 462 -43.84 -4.63 2.74
C GLN A 462 -43.64 -3.31 3.49
N LEU A 463 -42.47 -3.12 4.12
CA LEU A 463 -42.08 -1.87 4.77
C LEU A 463 -42.15 -0.66 3.82
N ALA A 464 -41.82 -0.82 2.53
CA ALA A 464 -42.02 0.24 1.54
C ALA A 464 -43.49 0.64 1.36
N LYS A 465 -44.42 -0.32 1.23
CA LYS A 465 -45.85 -0.03 1.13
C LYS A 465 -46.38 0.65 2.39
N ASP A 466 -46.01 0.12 3.55
CA ASP A 466 -46.51 0.59 4.85
C ASP A 466 -46.00 2.01 5.14
N LEU A 467 -44.73 2.29 4.86
CA LEU A 467 -44.16 3.64 4.94
C LEU A 467 -44.78 4.61 3.94
N ILE A 468 -45.09 4.18 2.71
CA ILE A 468 -45.79 5.02 1.73
C ILE A 468 -47.21 5.34 2.21
N SER A 469 -47.92 4.35 2.76
CA SER A 469 -49.25 4.56 3.36
C SER A 469 -49.20 5.53 4.54
N GLU A 470 -48.20 5.39 5.42
CA GLU A 470 -47.97 6.31 6.54
C GLU A 470 -47.70 7.74 6.05
N MET A 471 -46.75 7.91 5.12
CA MET A 471 -46.39 9.22 4.54
C MET A 471 -47.57 9.89 3.83
N ASN A 472 -48.45 9.11 3.20
CA ASN A 472 -49.62 9.61 2.47
C ASN A 472 -50.75 10.13 3.39
N LYS A 473 -50.73 9.85 4.70
CA LYS A 473 -51.69 10.44 5.65
C LYS A 473 -51.56 11.96 5.73
N TYR A 474 -50.35 12.48 5.56
CA TYR A 474 -49.99 13.89 5.77
C TYR A 474 -49.90 14.69 4.47
N ARG A 475 -49.56 14.04 3.34
CA ARG A 475 -49.39 14.69 2.02
C ARG A 475 -49.76 13.76 0.87
N ILE A 476 -50.30 14.30 -0.23
CA ILE A 476 -50.58 13.56 -1.47
C ILE A 476 -49.73 14.13 -2.61
N LEU A 477 -49.09 13.27 -3.40
CA LEU A 477 -48.23 13.68 -4.53
C LEU A 477 -49.04 13.98 -5.82
N ASP A 478 -48.48 14.82 -6.70
CA ASP A 478 -49.25 15.35 -7.86
C ASP A 478 -49.60 14.34 -8.95
N SER A 479 -48.83 13.26 -9.13
CA SER A 479 -49.02 12.35 -10.26
C SER A 479 -48.55 10.93 -10.01
N GLU A 480 -49.12 10.01 -10.79
CA GLU A 480 -48.80 8.58 -10.81
C GLU A 480 -47.33 8.29 -11.15
N GLU A 481 -46.71 9.13 -11.98
CA GLU A 481 -45.27 9.04 -12.26
C GLU A 481 -44.41 9.47 -11.07
N LYS A 482 -44.86 10.50 -10.32
CA LYS A 482 -44.21 10.90 -9.06
C LYS A 482 -44.34 9.80 -8.01
N ASN A 483 -45.50 9.14 -7.90
CA ASN A 483 -45.70 7.97 -7.02
C ASN A 483 -44.74 6.82 -7.37
N LYS A 484 -44.72 6.37 -8.64
CA LYS A 484 -43.84 5.29 -9.10
C LYS A 484 -42.34 5.60 -9.00
N LYS A 485 -41.98 6.89 -8.97
CA LYS A 485 -40.61 7.35 -8.66
C LYS A 485 -40.34 7.35 -7.15
N PHE A 486 -41.29 7.83 -6.35
CA PHE A 486 -41.24 7.84 -4.88
C PHE A 486 -41.07 6.41 -4.34
N GLU A 487 -41.86 5.45 -4.81
CA GLU A 487 -41.73 4.01 -4.51
C GLU A 487 -40.30 3.49 -4.71
N LYS A 488 -39.71 3.75 -5.88
CA LYS A 488 -38.38 3.25 -6.25
C LYS A 488 -37.24 3.89 -5.45
N GLU A 489 -37.40 5.14 -4.99
CA GLU A 489 -36.42 5.77 -4.10
C GLU A 489 -36.64 5.37 -2.63
N ILE A 490 -37.89 5.21 -2.17
CA ILE A 490 -38.23 4.72 -0.83
C ILE A 490 -37.58 3.36 -0.54
N VAL A 491 -37.68 2.39 -1.48
CA VAL A 491 -37.04 1.07 -1.33
C VAL A 491 -35.52 1.19 -1.11
N LYS A 492 -34.85 2.11 -1.81
CA LYS A 492 -33.41 2.36 -1.62
C LYS A 492 -33.11 3.02 -0.28
N ILE A 493 -33.92 4.00 0.13
CA ILE A 493 -33.77 4.71 1.40
C ILE A 493 -33.95 3.77 2.60
N ILE A 494 -34.94 2.86 2.53
CA ILE A 494 -35.13 1.81 3.56
C ILE A 494 -33.87 0.96 3.69
N ILE A 495 -33.34 0.43 2.58
CA ILE A 495 -32.10 -0.38 2.59
C ILE A 495 -30.92 0.44 3.12
N GLN A 496 -30.79 1.73 2.74
CA GLN A 496 -29.71 2.59 3.23
C GLN A 496 -29.82 2.88 4.74
N ILE A 497 -31.02 3.17 5.26
CA ILE A 497 -31.25 3.38 6.71
C ILE A 497 -30.91 2.11 7.48
N ILE A 498 -31.37 0.94 7.03
CA ILE A 498 -31.09 -0.33 7.68
C ILE A 498 -29.58 -0.65 7.63
N ARG A 499 -28.96 -0.53 6.45
CA ARG A 499 -27.52 -0.77 6.25
C ARG A 499 -26.65 0.13 7.12
N ILE A 500 -27.03 1.40 7.31
CA ILE A 500 -26.28 2.36 8.12
C ILE A 500 -26.55 2.13 9.61
N PHE A 501 -27.80 2.35 10.05
CA PHE A 501 -28.15 2.45 11.46
C PHE A 501 -28.29 1.11 12.19
N HIS A 502 -28.72 0.04 11.49
CA HIS A 502 -28.81 -1.29 12.09
C HIS A 502 -27.51 -2.09 11.92
N PHE A 503 -26.92 -2.06 10.72
CA PHE A 503 -25.73 -2.86 10.41
C PHE A 503 -24.39 -2.14 10.63
N ARG A 504 -24.08 -1.07 9.89
CA ARG A 504 -22.74 -0.43 9.94
C ARG A 504 -22.41 0.22 11.28
N PHE A 505 -23.40 0.68 12.06
CA PHE A 505 -23.16 1.12 13.45
C PHE A 505 -22.61 -0.03 14.32
N LYS A 506 -23.11 -1.25 14.10
CA LYS A 506 -22.65 -2.48 14.75
C LYS A 506 -21.36 -3.05 14.13
N THR A 507 -20.71 -2.38 13.17
CA THR A 507 -19.34 -2.71 12.70
C THR A 507 -18.26 -1.76 13.24
N GLN A 508 -18.65 -0.69 13.94
CA GLN A 508 -17.72 0.25 14.59
C GLN A 508 -17.28 -0.26 15.98
N GLU A 509 -16.21 0.33 16.52
CA GLU A 509 -15.87 0.27 17.95
C GLU A 509 -15.36 1.66 18.38
N PRO A 510 -15.92 2.30 19.41
CA PRO A 510 -17.15 1.94 20.12
C PRO A 510 -18.41 1.97 19.22
N VAL A 511 -19.50 1.35 19.67
CA VAL A 511 -20.78 1.30 18.93
C VAL A 511 -21.56 2.62 19.05
N PRO A 512 -21.88 3.33 17.95
CA PRO A 512 -22.65 4.57 17.99
C PRO A 512 -24.13 4.36 18.32
N LEU A 513 -24.75 5.41 18.85
CA LEU A 513 -26.15 5.48 19.23
C LEU A 513 -26.85 6.64 18.52
N VAL A 514 -28.15 6.45 18.28
CA VAL A 514 -29.03 7.43 17.63
C VAL A 514 -29.78 8.23 18.70
N ARG A 515 -29.60 9.56 18.73
CA ARG A 515 -30.34 10.46 19.63
C ARG A 515 -31.17 11.46 18.81
N PHE A 516 -32.48 11.40 18.96
CA PHE A 516 -33.40 12.46 18.51
C PHE A 516 -33.69 13.41 19.67
N TYR A 517 -33.86 14.68 19.34
CA TYR A 517 -34.36 15.71 20.25
C TYR A 517 -35.86 15.96 20.00
N LYS A 518 -36.55 16.48 21.03
CA LYS A 518 -37.96 16.87 21.02
C LYS A 518 -38.11 18.38 20.83
N GLY A 519 -39.30 18.84 20.45
CA GLY A 519 -39.66 20.24 20.58
C GLY A 519 -39.62 20.64 22.06
N GLY A 520 -38.95 21.77 22.37
CA GLY A 520 -38.70 22.23 23.73
C GLY A 520 -37.43 21.70 24.40
N ASP A 521 -36.58 20.92 23.70
CA ASP A 521 -35.21 20.66 24.18
C ASP A 521 -34.32 21.90 23.95
N ASN A 522 -33.49 22.30 24.92
CA ASN A 522 -32.51 23.38 24.75
C ASN A 522 -31.51 23.08 23.63
N ILE A 523 -31.07 24.10 22.88
CA ILE A 523 -30.04 23.95 21.85
C ILE A 523 -28.68 23.65 22.47
N ASP A 524 -27.99 22.64 21.95
CA ASP A 524 -26.61 22.26 22.34
C ASP A 524 -25.72 22.17 21.08
N PRO A 525 -24.84 23.15 20.81
CA PRO A 525 -23.99 23.18 19.62
C PRO A 525 -22.97 22.03 19.49
N LEU A 526 -22.68 21.29 20.56
CA LEU A 526 -21.79 20.11 20.54
C LEU A 526 -22.48 18.89 19.92
N PHE A 527 -23.82 18.83 20.02
CA PHE A 527 -24.63 17.71 19.54
C PHE A 527 -25.69 18.10 18.50
N MET A 528 -25.87 19.39 18.21
CA MET A 528 -26.90 19.91 17.29
C MET A 528 -26.33 20.90 16.27
N GLU A 529 -26.97 20.98 15.10
CA GLU A 529 -26.76 22.02 14.10
C GLU A 529 -28.09 22.52 13.54
N GLY A 530 -28.17 23.82 13.30
CA GLY A 530 -29.35 24.53 12.82
C GLY A 530 -28.99 25.93 12.36
N ILE A 531 -30.00 26.78 12.15
CA ILE A 531 -29.83 28.18 11.74
C ILE A 531 -30.57 29.06 12.75
N TRP A 532 -29.80 29.77 13.58
CA TRP A 532 -30.27 30.73 14.58
C TRP A 532 -29.44 32.02 14.49
N GLU A 533 -29.98 33.13 14.98
CA GLU A 533 -29.36 34.46 14.89
C GLU A 533 -29.05 34.98 16.30
N GLY A 534 -27.76 35.22 16.60
CA GLY A 534 -27.30 35.62 17.92
C GLY A 534 -26.88 34.43 18.79
N HIS A 535 -27.23 34.47 20.07
CA HIS A 535 -26.91 33.43 21.04
C HIS A 535 -27.79 32.19 20.82
N TYR A 536 -27.24 30.98 20.99
CA TYR A 536 -28.01 29.75 20.82
C TYR A 536 -28.86 29.45 22.07
N GLU A 537 -28.47 30.03 23.20
CA GLU A 537 -29.15 30.02 24.49
C GLU A 537 -30.55 30.67 24.43
N ASP A 538 -30.78 31.60 23.49
CA ASP A 538 -32.08 32.26 23.24
C ASP A 538 -33.10 31.33 22.54
N TYR A 539 -32.68 30.13 22.14
CA TYR A 539 -33.43 29.21 21.29
C TYR A 539 -33.63 27.84 21.94
N GLU A 540 -34.72 27.19 21.53
CA GLU A 540 -35.03 25.78 21.82
C GLU A 540 -35.33 25.05 20.50
N VAL A 541 -35.30 23.72 20.52
CA VAL A 541 -35.65 22.90 19.36
C VAL A 541 -37.15 23.08 19.06
N GLU A 542 -37.48 23.33 17.79
CA GLU A 542 -38.84 23.17 17.25
C GLU A 542 -39.05 21.74 16.75
N ILE A 543 -38.12 21.25 15.91
CA ILE A 543 -38.16 19.88 15.38
C ILE A 543 -36.75 19.40 15.01
N CYS A 544 -36.44 18.15 15.37
CA CYS A 544 -35.20 17.47 15.01
C CYS A 544 -35.42 16.58 13.78
N SER A 545 -35.02 17.03 12.58
CA SER A 545 -35.24 16.31 11.31
C SER A 545 -34.36 15.07 11.18
N PHE A 546 -33.09 15.18 11.59
CA PHE A 546 -32.09 14.12 11.51
C PHE A 546 -31.43 13.93 12.88
N PRO A 547 -31.25 12.69 13.37
CA PRO A 547 -30.74 12.45 14.71
C PRO A 547 -29.24 12.72 14.83
N ALA A 548 -28.79 13.00 16.05
CA ALA A 548 -27.38 12.94 16.38
C ALA A 548 -26.91 11.48 16.41
N VAL A 549 -25.68 11.25 15.94
CA VAL A 549 -24.94 10.00 16.09
C VAL A 549 -23.87 10.22 17.14
N VAL A 550 -24.02 9.57 18.30
CA VAL A 550 -23.19 9.81 19.49
C VAL A 550 -22.56 8.51 19.99
N VAL A 551 -21.43 8.62 20.68
CA VAL A 551 -20.74 7.50 21.32
C VAL A 551 -20.74 7.74 22.83
N ARG A 552 -21.01 6.71 23.65
CA ARG A 552 -21.18 6.88 25.12
C ARG A 552 -19.93 7.39 25.85
N SER A 553 -18.77 7.26 25.24
CA SER A 553 -17.47 7.69 25.78
C SER A 553 -16.96 9.01 25.19
N GLU A 554 -17.75 9.72 24.37
CA GLU A 554 -17.36 11.02 23.80
C GLU A 554 -18.30 12.15 24.24
N GLU A 555 -17.70 13.30 24.58
CA GLU A 555 -18.38 14.54 24.96
C GLU A 555 -18.95 15.31 23.75
N ARG A 556 -19.03 14.66 22.58
CA ARG A 556 -19.43 15.26 21.29
C ARG A 556 -20.14 14.25 20.41
N ALA A 557 -20.86 14.74 19.39
CA ALA A 557 -21.43 13.88 18.35
C ALA A 557 -20.44 13.59 17.22
N TYR A 558 -20.48 12.37 16.67
CA TYR A 558 -19.86 12.04 15.37
C TYR A 558 -20.57 12.75 14.22
N ILE A 559 -21.90 12.79 14.28
CA ILE A 559 -22.77 13.61 13.42
C ILE A 559 -23.77 14.31 14.33
N ARG A 560 -23.85 15.64 14.25
CA ARG A 560 -24.80 16.44 15.03
C ARG A 560 -26.24 16.23 14.52
N ALA A 561 -27.20 16.34 15.42
CA ALA A 561 -28.62 16.36 15.05
C ALA A 561 -28.92 17.60 14.23
N GLN A 562 -29.67 17.44 13.15
CA GLN A 562 -30.20 18.60 12.44
C GLN A 562 -31.51 19.04 13.09
N VAL A 563 -31.52 20.27 13.58
CA VAL A 563 -32.65 20.87 14.31
C VAL A 563 -33.08 22.16 13.63
N MET A 564 -34.39 22.35 13.50
CA MET A 564 -34.96 23.68 13.33
C MET A 564 -35.12 24.29 14.72
N PRO A 565 -34.56 25.47 15.00
CA PRO A 565 -34.73 26.15 16.27
C PRO A 565 -35.97 27.07 16.23
N ARG A 566 -36.51 27.39 17.40
CA ARG A 566 -37.44 28.50 17.65
C ARG A 566 -36.91 29.34 18.81
N LYS A 567 -37.23 30.63 18.85
CA LYS A 567 -36.90 31.44 20.04
C LYS A 567 -37.71 30.92 21.23
N GLN A 568 -37.06 30.81 22.37
CA GLN A 568 -37.77 30.62 23.64
C GLN A 568 -38.70 31.82 23.86
N HIS A 569 -39.85 31.59 24.51
CA HIS A 569 -40.69 32.71 24.95
C HIS A 569 -40.08 33.32 26.21
N GLU A 570 -39.66 34.58 26.13
CA GLU A 570 -39.37 35.38 27.31
C GLU A 570 -40.63 35.42 28.17
N LEU A 571 -40.57 34.77 29.33
CA LEU A 571 -41.54 34.99 30.39
C LEU A 571 -41.27 36.40 30.93
N GLU A 572 -42.04 37.39 30.47
CA GLU A 572 -42.11 38.70 31.10
C GLU A 572 -42.59 38.53 32.55
N ILE A 573 -41.64 38.35 33.48
CA ILE A 573 -41.90 38.40 34.91
C ILE A 573 -42.18 39.86 35.25
N TYR A 574 -43.45 40.25 35.13
CA TYR A 574 -43.95 41.52 35.65
C TYR A 574 -43.74 41.53 37.16
N ASP A 575 -42.71 42.26 37.60
CA ASP A 575 -42.34 42.40 39.00
C ASP A 575 -43.30 43.35 39.73
N ILE A 576 -44.51 42.86 40.00
CA ILE A 576 -45.59 43.58 40.69
C ILE A 576 -45.30 43.55 42.20
N SER A 577 -44.21 44.20 42.64
CA SER A 577 -43.80 44.17 44.06
C SER A 577 -43.15 45.44 44.65
N CYS A 578 -43.46 46.65 44.15
CA CYS A 578 -43.10 47.89 44.88
C CYS A 578 -44.05 49.10 44.72
N GLY A 579 -45.34 48.92 45.01
CA GLY A 579 -46.22 50.04 45.35
C GLY A 579 -45.88 50.58 46.75
N LYS A 580 -45.26 51.76 46.84
CA LYS A 580 -45.01 52.43 48.13
C LYS A 580 -46.27 53.14 48.64
N ILE A 581 -46.54 52.94 49.92
CA ILE A 581 -47.31 53.84 50.80
C ILE A 581 -46.27 54.51 51.72
#